data_AF-A0A9E3EMZ9-F1
#
_entry.id   AF-A0A9E3EMZ9-F1
#
_cell.length_a   1.000
_cell.length_b   1.000
_cell.length_c   1.000
_cell.angle_alpha   90.00
_cell.angle_beta   90.00
_cell.angle_gamma   90.00
#
_symmetry.space_group_name_H-M   'P 1'
#
loop_
_entity.id
_entity.type
_entity.pdbx_description
1 polymer ?
#
loop_
_entity_poly.entity_id
_entity_poly.type
_entity_poly.pdbx_seq_one_letter_code
_entity_poly.pdbx_strand_id
1 'polypeptide(L)' 'MNDHELMRHALANARSVEGRTSPRPPVGAVVTNNGIITGQGATAPPY' A
#
# COMPACT_ATOMS: atom_id res chain seq x y z
N MET A 1 14.04 3.58 -9.26
CA MET A 1 13.32 3.73 -7.97
C MET A 1 14.03 2.87 -6.94
N ASN A 2 14.30 3.38 -5.74
CA ASN A 2 14.90 2.59 -4.66
C ASN A 2 13.83 2.07 -3.67
N ASP A 3 14.24 1.19 -2.76
CA ASP A 3 13.34 0.56 -1.79
C ASP A 3 12.62 1.58 -0.88
N HIS A 4 13.28 2.67 -0.52
CA HIS A 4 12.68 3.73 0.29
C HIS A 4 11.57 4.47 -0.46
N GLU A 5 11.77 4.74 -1.76
CA GLU A 5 10.74 5.34 -2.62
C GLU A 5 9.53 4.41 -2.76
N LEU A 6 9.77 3.13 -3.07
CA LEU A 6 8.72 2.11 -3.19
C LEU A 6 7.94 1.96 -1.88
N MET A 7 8.64 1.96 -0.74
CA MET A 7 8.00 1.87 0.57
C MET A 7 7.15 3.11 0.88
N ARG A 8 7.59 4.33 0.47
CA ARG A 8 6.75 5.53 0.60
C ARG A 8 5.45 5.40 -0.20
N HIS A 9 5.48 4.81 -1.40
CA HIS A 9 4.26 4.52 -2.16
C HIS A 9 3.35 3.52 -1.44
N ALA A 10 3.90 2.42 -0.91
CA ALA A 10 3.13 1.45 -0.14
C ALA A 10 2.48 2.08 1.12
N LEU A 11 3.22 2.91 1.86
CA LEU A 11 2.69 3.62 3.03
C LEU A 11 1.60 4.64 2.66
N ALA A 12 1.72 5.31 1.50
CA ALA A 12 0.67 6.20 1.01
C ALA A 12 -0.63 5.43 0.73
N ASN A 13 -0.53 4.24 0.13
CA ASN A 13 -1.69 3.36 -0.08
C ASN A 13 -2.32 2.92 1.26
N ALA A 14 -1.50 2.55 2.25
CA ALA A 14 -1.98 2.19 3.59
C ALA A 14 -2.77 3.32 4.25
N ARG A 15 -2.21 4.54 4.25
CA ARG A 15 -2.84 5.74 4.84
C ARG A 15 -4.18 6.06 4.19
N SER A 16 -4.35 5.75 2.90
CA SER A 16 -5.61 6.02 2.21
C SER A 16 -6.79 5.29 2.86
N VAL A 17 -6.59 4.13 3.48
CA VAL A 17 -7.66 3.30 4.09
C VAL A 17 -7.69 3.36 5.62
N GLU A 18 -6.88 4.22 6.23
CA GLU A 18 -6.83 4.38 7.68
C GLU A 18 -8.21 4.74 8.27
N GLY A 19 -8.53 4.15 9.44
CA GLY A 19 -9.83 4.30 10.10
C GLY A 19 -10.98 3.53 9.47
N ARG A 20 -10.80 2.92 8.29
CA ARG A 20 -11.86 2.21 7.55
C ARG A 20 -11.69 0.69 7.50
N THR A 21 -10.61 0.16 8.06
CA THR A 21 -10.27 -1.28 7.96
C THR A 21 -10.37 -2.05 9.28
N SER A 22 -10.80 -1.40 10.37
CA SER A 22 -10.93 -2.01 11.69
C SER A 22 -11.71 -3.33 11.66
N PRO A 23 -11.28 -4.41 12.36
CA PRO A 23 -10.15 -4.48 13.31
C PRO A 23 -8.79 -4.72 12.64
N ARG A 24 -8.71 -4.78 11.31
CA ARG A 24 -7.47 -5.05 10.59
C ARG A 24 -6.65 -3.75 10.49
N PRO A 25 -5.32 -3.81 10.70
CA PRO A 25 -4.48 -2.65 10.47
C PRO A 25 -4.54 -2.24 8.98
N PRO A 26 -4.44 -0.93 8.68
CA PRO A 26 -4.29 -0.49 7.31
C PRO A 26 -2.91 -0.91 6.78
N VAL A 27 -2.87 -1.72 5.73
CA VAL A 27 -1.65 -2.16 5.06
C VAL A 27 -1.72 -1.78 3.60
N GLY A 28 -0.63 -1.24 3.06
CA GLY A 28 -0.48 -0.94 1.64
C GLY A 28 0.66 -1.75 1.04
N ALA A 29 0.54 -2.08 -0.24
CA ALA A 29 1.52 -2.89 -0.96
C ALA A 29 1.75 -2.32 -2.37
N VAL A 30 2.96 -2.51 -2.87
CA VAL A 30 3.34 -2.26 -4.26
C VAL A 30 4.09 -3.48 -4.78
N VAL A 31 3.86 -3.84 -6.03
CA VAL A 31 4.61 -4.85 -6.78
C VAL A 31 5.40 -4.12 -7.85
N THR A 32 6.70 -4.43 -7.94
CA THR A 32 7.61 -3.79 -8.89
C THR A 32 8.25 -4.84 -9.80
N ASN A 33 8.51 -4.45 -11.04
CA ASN A 33 9.32 -5.19 -12.00
C ASN A 33 10.30 -4.22 -12.64
N ASN A 34 11.61 -4.49 -12.51
CA ASN A 34 12.68 -3.64 -13.03
C ASN A 34 12.55 -2.16 -12.63
N GLY A 35 12.13 -1.90 -11.38
CA GLY A 35 11.99 -0.55 -10.83
C GLY A 35 10.73 0.19 -11.25
N ILE A 36 9.81 -0.47 -11.96
CA ILE A 36 8.50 0.05 -12.38
C ILE A 36 7.42 -0.62 -11.54
N ILE A 37 6.53 0.18 -10.93
CA ILE A 37 5.37 -0.35 -10.20
C ILE A 37 4.39 -0.93 -11.22
N THR A 38 4.14 -2.24 -11.12
CA THR A 38 3.19 -2.97 -11.98
C THR A 38 1.87 -3.24 -11.28
N GLY A 39 1.82 -3.11 -9.96
CA GLY A 39 0.61 -3.28 -9.16
C GLY A 39 0.70 -2.55 -7.83
N GLN A 40 -0.45 -2.15 -7.30
CA GLN A 40 -0.55 -1.50 -6.00
C GLN A 40 -1.91 -1.77 -5.37
N GLY A 41 -1.98 -1.70 -4.04
CA GLY A 41 -3.22 -1.90 -3.31
C GLY A 41 -3.12 -1.54 -1.84
N ALA A 42 -4.28 -1.54 -1.19
CA ALA A 42 -4.42 -1.36 0.25
C ALA A 42 -5.45 -2.35 0.80
N THR A 43 -5.41 -2.60 2.11
CA THR A 43 -6.40 -3.42 2.81
C THR A 43 -7.82 -2.95 2.48
N ALA A 44 -8.66 -3.86 2.00
CA ALA A 44 -10.07 -3.57 1.76
C ALA A 44 -10.81 -3.30 3.09
N PRO A 45 -11.71 -2.30 3.14
CA PRO A 45 -12.64 -2.16 4.25
C PRO A 45 -13.42 -3.46 4.49
N PRO A 46 -13.76 -3.80 5.74
CA PRO A 46 -14.76 -4.84 5.98
C PRO A 46 -16.06 -4.39 5.30
N TYR A 47 -16.70 -5.36 4.63
CA TYR A 47 -17.88 -5.22 3.76
C TYR A 47 -18.87 -4.11 4.15
#